data_AF-A0A3M2I5Q3-F1
#
_entry.id   AF-A0A3M2I5Q3-F1
#
_cell.length_a   1.000
_cell.length_b   1.000
_cell.length_c   1.000
_cell.angle_alpha   90.00
_cell.angle_beta   90.00
_cell.angle_gamma   90.00
#
_symmetry.space_group_name_H-M   'P 1'
#
loop_
_entity.id
_entity.type
_entity.pdbx_description
1 polymer ?
#
loop_
_entity_poly.entity_id
_entity_poly.type
_entity_poly.pdbx_seq_one_letter_code
_entity_poly.pdbx_strand_id
1 'polypeptide(L)'
;MNAIELQLFGVFRSWEPTARLRLPLAAGARIGEVRAALAEYAAAHWPPLAHDVLAQSAFADASRVLRDDDAVPHDGALAVLPPVNGG
;
A
#
# COMPACT_ATOMS: atom_id res chain seq x y z
N MET A 1 -18.35 3.51 -3.79
CA MET A 1 -16.91 3.55 -3.47
C MET A 1 -16.71 2.88 -2.13
N ASN A 2 -15.80 1.90 -2.08
CA ASN A 2 -15.34 1.33 -0.83
C ASN A 2 -14.04 2.04 -0.43
N ALA A 3 -13.71 2.02 0.85
CA ALA A 3 -12.43 2.53 1.32
C ALA A 3 -11.70 1.39 2.02
N ILE A 4 -10.44 1.17 1.64
CA ILE A 4 -9.56 0.19 2.27
C ILE A 4 -8.67 0.88 3.29
N GLU A 5 -8.18 0.13 4.27
CA GLU A 5 -7.17 0.62 5.21
C GLU A 5 -5.83 -0.05 4.92
N LEU A 6 -4.83 0.77 4.62
CA LEU A 6 -3.45 0.36 4.47
C LEU A 6 -2.72 0.59 5.79
N GLN A 7 -2.09 -0.45 6.31
CA GLN A 7 -1.11 -0.35 7.39
C GLN A 7 0.30 -0.18 6.80
N LEU A 8 1.00 0.86 7.25
CA LEU A 8 2.29 1.27 6.73
C LEU A 8 3.43 0.90 7.69
N PHE A 9 4.55 0.45 7.14
CA PHE A 9 5.71 -0.05 7.88
C PHE A 9 7.02 0.62 7.46
N GLY A 10 8.02 0.51 8.33
CA GLY A 10 9.37 1.02 8.06
C GLY A 10 9.38 2.50 7.68
N VAL A 11 10.06 2.82 6.58
CA VAL A 11 10.26 4.20 6.11
C VAL A 11 8.95 4.94 5.83
N PHE A 12 7.88 4.24 5.48
CA PHE A 12 6.57 4.86 5.26
C PHE A 12 6.04 5.56 6.51
N ARG A 13 6.40 5.10 7.71
CA ARG A 13 5.98 5.76 8.97
C ARG A 13 6.64 7.13 9.18
N SER A 14 7.74 7.40 8.50
CA SER A 14 8.38 8.72 8.51
C SER A 14 7.67 9.71 7.59
N TRP A 15 6.93 9.24 6.58
CA TRP A 15 6.16 10.09 5.66
C TRP A 15 4.69 10.16 6.03
N GLU A 16 4.16 9.13 6.67
CA GLU A 16 2.81 9.05 7.20
C GLU A 16 2.86 8.66 8.70
N PRO A 17 2.91 9.64 9.61
CA PRO A 17 3.14 9.40 11.04
C PRO A 17 2.06 8.54 11.70
N THR A 18 0.84 8.52 11.16
CA THR A 18 -0.25 7.68 11.68
C THR A 18 -0.03 6.18 11.38
N ALA A 19 0.93 5.86 10.51
CA ALA A 19 1.20 4.53 9.98
C ALA A 19 -0.03 3.84 9.36
N ARG A 20 -1.06 4.62 9.01
CA ARG A 20 -2.30 4.13 8.42
C ARG A 20 -2.75 5.09 7.34
N LEU A 21 -3.26 4.55 6.24
CA LEU A 21 -3.80 5.34 5.15
C LEU A 21 -5.10 4.73 4.67
N ARG A 22 -6.10 5.58 4.46
CA ARG A 22 -7.39 5.16 3.92
C ARG A 22 -7.49 5.60 2.46
N LEU A 23 -7.60 4.65 1.55
CA LEU A 23 -7.68 4.93 0.11
C LEU A 23 -9.08 4.60 -0.43
N PRO A 24 -9.71 5.50 -1.19
CA PRO A 24 -10.95 5.21 -1.90
C PRO A 24 -10.66 4.30 -3.10
N LEU A 25 -11.44 3.23 -3.25
CA LEU A 25 -11.35 2.28 -4.37
C LEU A 25 -12.73 1.86 -4.88
N ALA A 26 -12.73 1.39 -6.12
CA ALA A 26 -13.89 0.72 -6.69
C ALA A 26 -14.19 -0.59 -5.94
N ALA A 27 -15.45 -1.01 -5.94
CA ALA A 27 -15.82 -2.33 -5.43
C ALA A 27 -15.24 -3.41 -6.36
N GLY A 28 -14.61 -4.44 -5.78
CA GLY A 28 -13.96 -5.51 -6.56
C GLY A 28 -12.58 -5.15 -7.11
N ALA A 29 -11.97 -4.06 -6.63
CA ALA A 29 -10.62 -3.66 -7.02
C ALA A 29 -9.59 -4.78 -6.73
N ARG A 30 -8.52 -4.78 -7.52
CA ARG A 30 -7.35 -5.64 -7.38
C ARG A 30 -6.18 -4.89 -6.75
N ILE A 31 -5.18 -5.64 -6.28
CA ILE A 31 -4.00 -5.07 -5.65
C ILE A 31 -3.21 -4.13 -6.59
N GLY A 32 -3.20 -4.39 -7.89
CA GLY A 32 -2.61 -3.46 -8.87
C GLY A 32 -3.27 -2.08 -8.86
N GLU A 33 -4.59 -2.02 -8.66
CA GLU A 33 -5.33 -0.75 -8.52
C GLU A 33 -5.04 -0.07 -7.17
N VAL A 34 -4.84 -0.85 -6.10
CA VAL A 34 -4.38 -0.33 -4.81
C VAL A 34 -3.01 0.34 -4.96
N ARG A 35 -2.07 -0.32 -5.65
CA ARG A 35 -0.72 0.21 -5.90
C ARG A 35 -0.77 1.52 -6.67
N ALA A 36 -1.60 1.59 -7.72
CA ALA A 36 -1.79 2.81 -8.50
C ALA A 36 -2.34 3.95 -7.64
N ALA A 37 -3.39 3.70 -6.85
CA ALA A 37 -3.97 4.69 -5.95
C ALA A 37 -2.99 5.17 -4.87
N LEU A 38 -2.17 4.26 -4.32
CA LEU A 38 -1.14 4.61 -3.35
C LEU A 38 -0.02 5.45 -3.99
N ALA A 39 0.39 5.12 -5.22
CA ALA A 39 1.41 5.89 -5.94
C ALA A 39 0.93 7.33 -6.23
N GLU A 40 -0.34 7.50 -6.63
CA GLU A 40 -0.95 8.82 -6.83
C GLU A 40 -0.99 9.61 -5.51
N TYR A 41 -1.42 8.98 -4.42
CA TYR A 41 -1.40 9.61 -3.09
C TYR A 41 0.01 10.03 -2.69
N ALA A 42 0.99 9.13 -2.84
CA ALA A 42 2.37 9.39 -2.47
C ALA A 42 2.99 10.54 -3.27
N ALA A 43 2.70 10.65 -4.56
CA ALA A 43 3.18 11.74 -5.40
C ALA A 43 2.70 13.13 -4.91
N ALA A 44 1.52 13.19 -4.28
CA ALA A 44 0.96 14.43 -3.74
C ALA A 44 1.38 14.74 -2.29
N HIS A 45 1.72 13.73 -1.48
CA HIS A 45 1.85 13.88 -0.03
C HIS A 45 3.22 13.49 0.54
N TRP A 46 3.99 12.66 -0.17
CA TRP A 46 5.27 12.11 0.31
C TRP A 46 6.46 12.66 -0.48
N PRO A 47 7.70 12.54 0.03
CA PRO A 47 8.88 12.97 -0.71
C PRO A 47 9.03 12.23 -2.04
N PRO A 48 9.68 12.81 -3.06
CA PRO A 48 9.84 12.17 -4.38
C PRO A 48 10.46 10.76 -4.33
N LEU A 49 11.36 10.50 -3.38
CA LEU A 49 12.00 9.20 -3.20
C LEU A 49 11.02 8.07 -2.81
N ALA A 50 9.82 8.42 -2.34
CA ALA A 50 8.78 7.46 -1.99
C ALA A 50 8.31 6.64 -3.19
N HIS A 51 8.38 7.21 -4.39
CA HIS A 51 8.02 6.52 -5.62
C HIS A 51 8.87 5.25 -5.83
N ASP A 52 10.19 5.37 -5.68
CA ASP A 52 11.12 4.24 -5.88
C ASP A 52 10.99 3.18 -4.78
N VAL A 53 10.70 3.61 -3.55
CA VAL A 53 10.43 2.67 -2.45
C VAL A 53 9.12 1.92 -2.69
N LEU A 54 8.04 2.61 -3.08
CA LEU A 54 6.74 2.00 -3.39
C LEU A 54 6.80 1.01 -4.55
N ALA A 55 7.59 1.31 -5.59
CA ALA A 55 7.79 0.41 -6.72
C ALA A 55 8.39 -0.94 -6.31
N GLN A 56 9.17 -0.96 -5.23
CA GLN A 56 9.83 -2.17 -4.70
C GLN A 56 9.09 -2.79 -3.51
N SER A 57 8.00 -2.17 -3.06
CA SER A 57 7.22 -2.64 -1.92
C SER A 57 6.27 -3.78 -2.28
N ALA A 58 6.10 -4.67 -1.30
CA ALA A 58 5.11 -5.73 -1.33
C ALA A 58 3.81 -5.30 -0.64
N PHE A 59 2.68 -5.78 -1.15
CA PHE A 59 1.40 -5.76 -0.44
C PHE A 59 1.18 -7.11 0.23
N ALA A 60 0.61 -7.13 1.42
CA ALA A 60 0.30 -8.37 2.13
C ALA A 60 -1.02 -8.27 2.89
N ASP A 61 -1.67 -9.42 3.06
CA ASP A 61 -2.72 -9.60 4.07
C ASP A 61 -2.14 -10.31 5.31
N ALA A 62 -3.01 -10.75 6.22
CA ALA A 62 -2.60 -11.46 7.45
C ALA A 62 -1.92 -12.82 7.21
N SER A 63 -2.01 -13.37 6.00
CA SER A 63 -1.59 -14.74 5.66
C SER A 63 -0.47 -14.82 4.63
N ARG A 64 -0.40 -13.86 3.70
CA ARG A 64 0.53 -13.93 2.57
C ARG A 64 0.83 -12.57 1.93
N VAL A 65 1.90 -12.56 1.13
CA VAL A 65 2.14 -11.51 0.14
C VAL A 65 1.16 -11.67 -1.03
N LEU A 66 0.65 -10.54 -1.50
CA LEU A 66 -0.31 -10.42 -2.59
C LEU A 66 0.36 -9.91 -3.86
N ARG A 67 -0.13 -10.37 -5.00
CA ARG A 67 0.28 -9.96 -6.35
C ARG A 67 -0.75 -9.00 -6.92
N ASP A 68 -0.36 -8.26 -7.95
CA ASP A 68 -1.23 -7.21 -8.53
C ASP A 68 -2.58 -7.75 -9.04
N ASP A 69 -2.65 -9.01 -9.47
CA ASP A 69 -3.89 -9.67 -9.91
C ASP A 69 -4.76 -10.23 -8.79
N ASP A 70 -4.25 -10.29 -7.55
CA ASP A 70 -5.04 -10.72 -6.41
C ASP A 70 -6.17 -9.72 -6.12
N ALA A 71 -7.32 -10.23 -5.69
CA ALA A 71 -8.42 -9.40 -5.22
C ALA A 71 -8.06 -8.76 -3.87
N VAL A 72 -8.57 -7.54 -3.64
CA VAL A 72 -8.51 -6.93 -2.30
C VAL A 72 -9.25 -7.82 -1.29
N PRO A 73 -8.66 -8.11 -0.11
CA PRO A 73 -9.32 -8.86 0.96
C PRO A 73 -10.68 -8.28 1.35
N HIS A 74 -11.63 -9.13 1.73
CA HIS A 74 -12.99 -8.72 2.08
C HIS A 74 -13.06 -7.75 3.27
N ASP A 75 -12.13 -7.88 4.23
CA ASP A 75 -12.00 -6.98 5.38
C ASP A 75 -11.29 -5.66 5.03
N GLY A 76 -10.73 -5.55 3.82
CA GLY A 76 -10.02 -4.37 3.32
C GLY A 76 -8.73 -4.07 4.07
N ALA A 77 -8.21 -5.01 4.87
CA ALA A 77 -7.01 -4.85 5.66
C ALA A 77 -5.77 -5.28 4.85
N LEU A 78 -4.90 -4.32 4.55
CA LEU A 78 -3.69 -4.55 3.78
C LEU A 78 -2.48 -3.92 4.45
N ALA A 79 -1.33 -4.58 4.34
CA ALA A 79 -0.05 -4.05 4.76
C ALA A 79 0.80 -3.65 3.55
N VAL A 80 1.51 -2.54 3.66
CA VAL A 80 2.56 -2.14 2.70
C VAL A 80 3.92 -2.36 3.34
N LEU A 81 4.65 -3.32 2.80
CA LEU A 81 5.96 -3.72 3.29
C LEU A 81 7.03 -3.08 2.41
N PRO A 82 7.84 -2.14 2.94
CA PRO A 82 8.98 -1.60 2.19
C PRO A 82 9.97 -2.72 1.84
N PRO A 83 10.77 -2.56 0.78
CA PRO A 83 11.84 -3.50 0.47
C PRO A 83 12.70 -3.71 1.72
N VAL A 84 12.79 -4.95 2.16
CA VAL A 84 13.75 -5.32 3.19
C VAL A 84 15.13 -5.31 2.53
N ASN A 85 16.06 -4.51 3.06
CA ASN A 85 17.49 -4.75 2.81
C ASN A 85 17.84 -6.04 3.56
N GLY A 86 17.51 -7.20 2.98
CA GLY A 86 17.86 -8.49 3.55
C GLY A 86 19.38 -8.63 3.58
N GLY A 87 19.93 -8.86 4.77
CA GLY A 87 21.25 -9.47 4.92
C GLY A 87 21.24 -10.94 4.54
#